data_AF-A0A151N7Q0-F1
#
_entry.id   AF-A0A151N7Q0-F1
#
_cell.length_a   1.000
_cell.length_b   1.000
_cell.length_c   1.000
_cell.angle_alpha   90.00
_cell.angle_beta   90.00
_cell.angle_gamma   90.00
#
_symmetry.space_group_name_H-M   'P 1'
#
loop_
_entity.id
_entity.type
_entity.pdbx_description
1 polymer ?
#
loop_
_entity_poly.entity_id
_entity_poly.type
_entity_poly.pdbx_seq_one_letter_code
_entity_poly.pdbx_strand_id
1 'polypeptide(L)'
;MLTDRCATMCLLVNLALLYPAHAALLQASMALDVASHWMHLHSSVLRGSSSHKSVALTGNPVLQLYYTSRPFLFLMCAGNELFYCLLYLLHFTEGPTVLPGRLGLFRAALWLSAPVALLKTLINVVHLVSASRDLAAIDRAERRARSH
;
A
#
# COMPACT_ATOMS: atom_id res chain seq x y z
N MET A 1 -0.68 -12.22 2.80
CA MET A 1 -1.00 -10.78 2.69
C MET A 1 -2.37 -10.54 2.04
N LEU A 2 -3.40 -11.32 2.39
CA LEU A 2 -4.79 -11.06 2.00
C LEU A 2 -5.60 -10.72 3.24
N THR A 3 -5.47 -11.55 4.28
CA THR A 3 -6.04 -11.31 5.63
C THR A 3 -5.67 -9.94 6.19
N ASP A 4 -4.39 -9.57 6.11
CA ASP A 4 -3.87 -8.25 6.49
C ASP A 4 -4.63 -7.12 5.79
N ARG A 5 -4.75 -7.19 4.45
CA ARG A 5 -5.47 -6.19 3.65
C ARG A 5 -6.95 -6.12 3.99
N CYS A 6 -7.60 -7.27 4.15
CA CYS A 6 -9.00 -7.31 4.55
C CYS A 6 -9.20 -6.63 5.91
N ALA A 7 -8.29 -6.84 6.86
CA ALA A 7 -8.33 -6.16 8.15
C ALA A 7 -8.15 -4.64 8.00
N THR A 8 -7.14 -4.19 7.23
CA THR A 8 -6.92 -2.75 6.95
C THR A 8 -8.14 -2.12 6.27
N MET A 9 -8.77 -2.81 5.32
CA MET A 9 -9.97 -2.33 4.63
C MET A 9 -11.14 -2.15 5.59
N CYS A 10 -11.41 -3.13 6.45
CA CYS A 10 -12.44 -3.02 7.47
C CYS A 10 -12.16 -1.83 8.41
N LEU A 11 -10.91 -1.62 8.81
CA LEU A 11 -10.52 -0.49 9.65
C LEU A 11 -10.69 0.86 8.93
N LEU A 12 -10.28 0.95 7.66
CA LEU A 12 -10.42 2.15 6.82
C LEU A 12 -11.88 2.54 6.60
N VAL A 13 -12.78 1.56 6.41
CA VAL A 13 -14.22 1.80 6.32
C VAL A 13 -14.75 2.39 7.61
N ASN A 14 -14.37 1.83 8.77
CA ASN A 14 -14.77 2.39 10.07
C ASN A 14 -14.21 3.81 10.27
N LEU A 15 -12.96 4.07 9.90
CA LEU A 15 -12.36 5.39 9.94
C LEU A 15 -13.08 6.40 9.02
N ALA A 16 -13.52 5.97 7.84
CA ALA A 16 -14.29 6.82 6.93
C ALA A 16 -15.66 7.19 7.50
N LEU A 17 -16.26 6.32 8.31
CA LEU A 17 -17.50 6.62 9.04
C LEU A 17 -17.26 7.60 10.20
N LEU A 18 -16.15 7.48 10.93
CA LEU A 18 -15.79 8.37 12.05
C LEU A 18 -15.28 9.74 11.57
N TYR A 19 -14.61 9.79 10.43
CA TYR A 19 -14.02 11.01 9.85
C TYR A 19 -14.56 11.26 8.42
N PRO A 20 -15.85 11.64 8.27
CA PRO A 20 -16.48 11.79 6.96
C PRO A 20 -15.79 12.82 6.06
N ALA A 21 -15.18 13.87 6.63
CA ALA A 21 -14.41 14.87 5.88
C ALA A 21 -13.16 14.27 5.17
N HIS A 22 -12.61 13.18 5.71
CA HIS A 22 -11.42 12.51 5.15
C HIS A 22 -11.77 11.21 4.41
N ALA A 23 -13.06 10.87 4.31
CA ALA A 23 -13.53 9.61 3.74
C ALA A 23 -13.01 9.39 2.31
N ALA A 24 -13.00 10.43 1.47
CA ALA A 24 -12.49 10.34 0.11
C ALA A 24 -11.00 9.94 0.05
N LEU A 25 -10.17 10.45 0.96
CA LEU A 25 -8.74 10.09 1.03
C LEU A 25 -8.55 8.66 1.51
N LEU A 26 -9.32 8.23 2.51
CA LEU A 26 -9.29 6.86 3.03
C LEU A 26 -9.76 5.85 1.98
N GLN A 27 -10.81 6.19 1.22
CA GLN A 27 -11.29 5.40 0.10
C GLN A 27 -10.28 5.35 -1.05
N ALA A 28 -9.61 6.46 -1.38
CA ALA A 28 -8.57 6.49 -2.39
C ALA A 28 -7.36 5.63 -1.98
N SER A 29 -6.94 5.70 -0.71
CA SER A 29 -5.89 4.85 -0.15
C SER A 29 -6.25 3.36 -0.24
N MET A 30 -7.49 3.01 0.14
CA MET A 30 -8.02 1.65 0.02
C MET A 30 -8.04 1.16 -1.43
N ALA A 31 -8.56 1.97 -2.36
CA ALA A 31 -8.63 1.61 -3.78
C ALA A 31 -7.24 1.43 -4.39
N LEU A 32 -6.29 2.30 -4.05
CA LEU A 32 -4.91 2.23 -4.49
C LEU A 32 -4.23 0.93 -4.02
N ASP A 33 -4.40 0.55 -2.75
CA ASP A 33 -3.80 -0.66 -2.21
C ASP A 33 -4.37 -1.92 -2.90
N VAL A 34 -5.69 -1.99 -3.10
CA VAL A 34 -6.34 -3.11 -3.83
C VAL A 34 -5.88 -3.17 -5.29
N ALA A 35 -5.91 -2.03 -6.00
CA ALA A 35 -5.58 -1.98 -7.43
C ALA A 35 -4.11 -2.33 -7.70
N SER A 36 -3.18 -1.82 -6.89
CA SER A 36 -1.74 -2.11 -7.02
C SER A 36 -1.46 -3.60 -6.85
N HIS A 37 -2.06 -4.25 -5.86
CA HIS A 37 -1.87 -5.68 -5.61
C HIS A 37 -2.55 -6.56 -6.64
N TRP A 38 -3.77 -6.18 -7.07
CA TRP A 38 -4.47 -6.91 -8.12
C TRP A 38 -3.69 -6.86 -9.43
N MET A 39 -3.20 -5.69 -9.86
CA MET A 39 -2.41 -5.59 -11.09
C MET A 39 -1.06 -6.31 -10.99
N HIS A 40 -0.42 -6.27 -9.82
CA HIS A 40 0.82 -7.02 -9.61
C HIS A 40 0.59 -8.54 -9.68
N LEU A 41 -0.48 -9.04 -9.06
CA LEU A 41 -0.88 -10.45 -9.15
C LEU A 41 -1.23 -10.83 -10.60
N HIS A 42 -2.05 -10.01 -11.25
CA HIS A 42 -2.52 -10.26 -12.62
C HIS A 42 -1.35 -10.29 -13.61
N SER A 43 -0.45 -9.30 -13.56
CA SER A 43 0.76 -9.28 -14.39
C SER A 43 1.68 -10.47 -14.10
N SER A 44 1.80 -10.92 -12.85
CA SER A 44 2.57 -12.12 -12.51
C SER A 44 1.97 -13.40 -13.10
N VAL A 45 0.64 -13.53 -13.09
CA VAL A 45 -0.07 -14.67 -13.69
C VAL A 45 0.09 -14.70 -15.21
N LEU A 46 -0.07 -13.56 -15.89
CA LEU A 46 0.12 -13.44 -17.34
C LEU A 46 1.58 -13.72 -17.76
N ARG A 47 2.55 -13.30 -16.95
CA ARG A 47 3.97 -13.61 -17.16
C ARG A 47 4.26 -15.11 -16.98
N GLY A 48 3.70 -15.74 -15.94
CA GLY A 48 3.85 -17.17 -15.66
C GLY A 48 3.24 -18.07 -16.74
N SER A 49 2.27 -17.57 -17.50
CA SER A 49 1.69 -18.27 -18.65
C SER A 49 2.47 -18.05 -19.97
N SER A 50 3.39 -17.09 -20.02
CA SER A 50 4.18 -16.70 -21.20
C SER A 50 5.67 -17.03 -21.05
N SER A 51 6.01 -18.32 -20.90
CA SER A 51 7.30 -18.81 -20.38
C SER A 51 8.60 -18.55 -21.20
N HIS A 52 8.65 -17.68 -22.23
CA HIS A 52 9.87 -17.59 -23.07
C HIS A 52 10.41 -16.22 -23.49
N LYS A 53 9.86 -15.08 -23.05
CA LYS A 53 10.53 -13.78 -23.19
C LYS A 53 10.37 -12.96 -21.92
N SER A 54 11.28 -13.16 -20.99
CA SER A 54 11.41 -12.36 -19.77
C SER A 54 11.68 -10.90 -20.13
N VAL A 55 10.62 -10.11 -20.22
CA VAL A 55 10.73 -8.65 -20.04
C VAL A 55 11.25 -8.47 -18.62
N ALA A 56 12.56 -8.34 -18.50
CA ALA A 56 13.28 -8.14 -17.26
C ALA A 56 12.53 -7.09 -16.44
N LEU A 57 12.34 -7.36 -15.15
CA LEU A 57 11.90 -6.39 -14.15
C LEU A 57 12.81 -5.17 -14.26
N THR A 58 12.46 -4.24 -15.13
CA THR A 58 13.23 -3.04 -15.34
C THR A 58 12.72 -2.04 -14.33
N GLY A 59 13.48 -1.92 -13.24
CA GLY A 59 14.19 -0.66 -13.10
C GLY A 59 13.78 0.27 -11.99
N ASN A 60 13.10 -0.17 -10.92
CA ASN A 60 13.00 0.67 -9.73
C ASN A 60 13.72 0.06 -8.51
N PRO A 61 14.88 0.62 -8.10
CA PRO A 61 15.63 0.13 -6.94
C PRO A 61 14.81 0.19 -5.64
N VAL A 62 13.81 1.07 -5.56
CA VAL A 62 12.90 1.16 -4.41
C VAL A 62 12.02 -0.09 -4.29
N LEU A 63 11.50 -0.59 -5.41
CA LEU A 63 10.72 -1.83 -5.45
C LEU A 63 11.60 -3.05 -5.16
N GLN A 64 12.84 -3.06 -5.65
CA GLN A 64 13.79 -4.12 -5.31
C GLN A 64 14.10 -4.14 -3.81
N LEU A 65 14.42 -3.00 -3.20
CA LEU A 65 14.65 -2.93 -1.76
C LEU A 65 13.42 -3.39 -0.95
N TYR A 66 12.23 -2.96 -1.38
CA TYR A 66 10.95 -3.33 -0.75
C TYR A 66 10.71 -4.84 -0.71
N TYR A 67 11.09 -5.55 -1.78
CA TYR A 67 10.93 -7.01 -1.88
C TYR A 67 12.15 -7.81 -1.39
N THR A 68 13.35 -7.25 -1.44
CA THR A 68 14.59 -7.93 -1.02
C THR A 68 14.74 -7.95 0.50
N SER A 69 14.26 -6.92 1.20
CA SER A 69 14.48 -6.77 2.64
C SER A 69 13.21 -7.04 3.46
N ARG A 70 13.14 -8.24 4.05
CA ARG A 70 12.03 -8.64 4.97
C ARG A 70 11.79 -7.65 6.11
N PRO A 71 12.81 -7.10 6.79
CA PRO A 71 12.59 -6.13 7.87
C PRO A 71 11.95 -4.84 7.39
N PHE A 72 12.29 -4.37 6.19
CA PHE A 72 11.71 -3.15 5.62
C PHE A 72 10.26 -3.38 5.23
N LEU A 73 9.93 -4.51 4.59
CA LEU A 73 8.56 -4.89 4.28
C LEU A 73 7.70 -4.95 5.55
N PHE A 74 8.22 -5.58 6.61
CA PHE A 74 7.54 -5.66 7.90
C PHE A 74 7.33 -4.27 8.52
N LEU A 75 8.36 -3.41 8.53
CA LEU A 75 8.26 -2.06 9.07
C LEU A 75 7.21 -1.22 8.33
N MET A 76 7.17 -1.33 6.99
CA MET A 76 6.20 -0.60 6.17
C MET A 76 4.77 -1.07 6.42
N CYS A 77 4.54 -2.38 6.52
CA CYS A 77 3.22 -2.94 6.86
C CYS A 77 2.82 -2.59 8.30
N ALA A 78 3.66 -2.90 9.29
CA ALA A 78 3.36 -2.66 10.70
C ALA A 78 3.18 -1.17 11.01
N GLY A 79 4.00 -0.29 10.41
CA GLY A 79 3.85 1.15 10.58
C GLY A 79 2.57 1.71 9.95
N ASN A 80 2.16 1.19 8.80
CA ASN A 80 0.90 1.55 8.16
C ASN A 80 -0.32 1.08 8.97
N GLU A 81 -0.33 -0.17 9.44
CA GLU A 81 -1.37 -0.68 10.33
C GLU A 81 -1.44 0.13 11.63
N LEU A 82 -0.28 0.40 12.23
CA LEU A 82 -0.19 1.20 13.45
C LEU A 82 -0.76 2.61 13.25
N PHE A 83 -0.50 3.25 12.11
CA PHE A 83 -1.05 4.57 11.79
C PHE A 83 -2.58 4.57 11.79
N TYR A 84 -3.22 3.63 11.09
CA TYR A 84 -4.69 3.55 11.05
C TYR A 84 -5.28 3.14 12.41
N CYS A 85 -4.62 2.24 13.14
CA CYS A 85 -5.03 1.89 14.50
C CYS A 85 -4.98 3.11 15.44
N LEU A 86 -3.93 3.93 15.34
CA LEU A 86 -3.77 5.14 16.14
C LEU A 86 -4.79 6.22 15.77
N LEU A 87 -5.11 6.41 14.49
CA LEU A 87 -6.20 7.30 14.07
C LEU A 87 -7.56 6.89 14.66
N TYR A 88 -7.80 5.58 14.74
CA TYR A 88 -9.01 5.04 15.35
C TYR A 88 -9.02 5.27 16.87
N LEU A 89 -7.91 4.99 17.56
CA LEU A 89 -7.81 5.20 19.01
C LEU A 89 -7.88 6.68 19.40
N LEU A 90 -7.24 7.57 18.62
CA LEU A 90 -7.26 9.02 18.83
C LEU A 90 -8.66 9.63 18.73
N HIS A 91 -9.58 8.96 18.05
CA HIS A 91 -10.99 9.38 18.04
C HIS A 91 -11.61 9.31 19.43
N PHE A 92 -11.21 8.33 20.26
CA PHE A 92 -11.79 8.08 21.57
C PHE A 92 -10.94 8.63 22.73
N THR A 93 -9.61 8.61 22.62
CA THR A 93 -8.71 9.04 23.68
C THR A 93 -7.35 9.46 23.15
N GLU A 94 -6.74 10.49 23.74
CA GLU A 94 -5.38 10.92 23.38
C GLU A 94 -4.27 10.04 24.01
N GLY A 95 -4.65 9.11 24.91
CA GLY A 95 -3.73 8.23 25.64
C GLY A 95 -3.01 8.93 26.80
N PRO A 96 -2.16 8.19 27.55
CA PRO A 96 -1.43 8.76 28.68
C PRO A 96 -0.48 9.87 28.22
N THR A 97 -0.38 10.94 29.00
CA THR A 97 0.49 12.08 28.72
C THR A 97 1.95 11.73 28.98
N VAL A 98 2.80 11.79 27.95
CA VAL A 98 4.21 11.39 28.04
C VAL A 98 5.14 12.58 28.35
N LEU A 99 4.73 13.78 27.93
CA LEU A 99 5.31 15.06 28.37
C LEU A 99 4.36 15.71 29.39
N PRO A 100 4.88 16.44 30.41
CA PRO A 100 4.04 17.10 31.39
C PRO A 100 3.08 18.10 30.70
N GLY A 101 1.86 17.64 30.45
CA GLY A 101 0.73 18.42 29.93
C GLY A 101 0.71 18.78 28.44
N ARG A 102 1.59 18.27 27.56
CA ARG A 102 1.66 18.77 26.15
C ARG A 102 1.43 17.77 25.02
N LEU A 103 1.77 16.49 25.18
CA LEU A 103 1.56 15.47 24.13
C LEU A 103 1.03 14.15 24.71
N GLY A 104 -0.11 13.71 24.20
CA GLY A 104 -0.62 12.35 24.41
C GLY A 104 0.19 11.31 23.65
N LEU A 105 0.43 10.14 24.27
CA LEU A 105 1.24 9.05 23.70
C LEU A 105 0.78 8.65 22.30
N PHE A 106 -0.54 8.53 22.09
CA PHE A 106 -1.09 8.08 20.82
C PHE A 106 -0.87 9.12 19.71
N ARG A 107 -0.90 10.40 20.06
CA ARG A 107 -0.62 11.48 19.13
C ARG A 107 0.85 11.52 18.75
N ALA A 108 1.76 11.30 19.70
CA ALA A 108 3.20 11.18 19.42
C ALA A 108 3.49 9.97 18.51
N ALA A 109 2.91 8.81 18.81
CA ALA A 109 3.05 7.60 18.01
C ALA A 109 2.44 7.76 16.60
N LEU A 110 1.37 8.56 16.46
CA LEU A 110 0.78 8.86 15.16
C LEU A 110 1.77 9.65 14.30
N TRP A 111 2.39 10.70 14.86
CA TRP A 111 3.39 11.49 14.14
C TRP A 111 4.61 10.66 13.72
N LEU A 112 4.98 9.66 14.51
CA LEU A 112 6.05 8.74 14.17
C LEU A 112 5.67 7.76 13.03
N SER A 113 4.43 7.28 13.02
CA SER A 113 3.94 6.33 12.01
C SER A 113 3.45 6.98 10.71
N ALA A 114 3.07 8.26 10.75
CA ALA A 114 2.64 9.05 9.60
C ALA A 114 3.63 9.04 8.41
N PRO A 115 4.94 9.30 8.58
CA PRO A 115 5.89 9.24 7.46
C PRO A 115 5.99 7.83 6.85
N VAL A 116 5.83 6.79 7.67
CA VAL A 116 5.84 5.39 7.20
C VAL A 116 4.59 5.10 6.36
N ALA A 117 3.40 5.52 6.81
CA ALA A 117 2.15 5.35 6.07
C ALA A 117 2.16 6.13 4.73
N LEU A 118 2.71 7.36 4.74
CA LEU A 118 2.90 8.14 3.51
C LEU A 118 3.88 7.46 2.54
N LEU A 119 5.03 7.01 3.04
CA LEU A 119 6.01 6.28 2.23
C LEU A 119 5.40 5.00 1.64
N LYS A 120 4.65 4.23 2.45
CA LYS A 120 3.92 3.04 1.98
C LYS A 120 2.95 3.38 0.86
N THR A 121 2.21 4.48 0.99
CA THR A 121 1.25 4.95 -0.01
C THR A 121 1.96 5.32 -1.31
N LEU A 122 3.08 6.04 -1.23
CA LEU A 122 3.91 6.39 -2.39
C LEU A 122 4.46 5.14 -3.09
N ILE A 123 4.93 4.15 -2.33
CA ILE A 123 5.38 2.87 -2.88
C ILE A 123 4.23 2.16 -3.60
N ASN A 124 3.02 2.15 -3.04
CA ASN A 124 1.85 1.58 -3.70
C ASN A 124 1.53 2.28 -5.03
N VAL A 125 1.67 3.61 -5.13
CA VAL A 125 1.53 4.34 -6.40
C VAL A 125 2.59 3.92 -7.41
N VAL A 126 3.85 3.87 -7.01
CA VAL A 126 4.95 3.43 -7.88
C VAL A 126 4.71 2.01 -8.38
N HIS A 127 4.21 1.14 -7.49
CA HIS A 127 3.89 -0.24 -7.79
C HIS A 127 2.73 -0.34 -8.79
N LEU A 128 1.68 0.47 -8.60
CA LEU A 128 0.56 0.60 -9.53
C LEU A 128 1.05 0.97 -10.94
N VAL A 129 1.84 2.04 -11.05
CA VAL A 129 2.35 2.55 -12.33
C VAL A 129 3.26 1.52 -13.01
N SER A 130 4.14 0.87 -12.25
CA SER A 130 5.02 -0.17 -12.79
C SER A 130 4.21 -1.35 -13.33
N ALA A 131 3.23 -1.83 -12.57
CA ALA A 131 2.39 -2.95 -12.98
C ALA A 131 1.51 -2.60 -14.20
N SER A 132 0.97 -1.38 -14.28
CA SER A 132 0.21 -0.92 -15.45
C SER A 132 1.06 -0.87 -16.72
N ARG A 133 2.32 -0.41 -16.63
CA ARG A 133 3.24 -0.37 -17.77
C ARG A 133 3.59 -1.76 -18.27
N ASP A 134 3.83 -2.69 -17.34
CA ASP A 134 4.10 -4.09 -17.65
C ASP A 134 2.90 -4.74 -18.34
N LEU A 135 1.70 -4.53 -17.82
CA LEU A 135 0.47 -5.07 -18.41
C LEU A 135 0.24 -4.53 -19.82
N ALA A 136 0.41 -3.22 -20.03
CA ALA A 136 0.31 -2.60 -21.36
C ALA A 136 1.38 -3.12 -22.34
N ALA A 137 2.56 -3.53 -21.86
CA ALA A 137 3.58 -4.16 -22.69
C ALA A 137 3.17 -5.58 -23.12
N ILE A 138 2.61 -6.37 -22.20
CA ILE A 138 2.07 -7.71 -22.47
C ILE A 138 0.94 -7.62 -23.50
N ASP A 139 -0.04 -6.74 -23.29
CA ASP A 139 -1.17 -6.54 -24.21
C ASP A 139 -0.72 -6.19 -25.64
N ARG A 140 0.29 -5.32 -25.76
CA ARG A 140 0.85 -4.97 -27.08
C ARG A 140 1.57 -6.13 -27.74
N ALA A 141 2.26 -6.98 -26.96
CA ALA A 141 2.94 -8.16 -27.47
C ALA A 141 1.93 -9.21 -27.97
N GLU A 142 0.87 -9.47 -27.20
CA GLU A 142 -0.20 -10.40 -27.61
C GLU A 142 -0.91 -9.94 -28.89
N ARG A 143 -1.23 -8.64 -29.02
CA ARG A 143 -1.87 -8.11 -30.22
C ARG A 143 -1.01 -8.29 -31.48
N ARG A 144 0.30 -8.10 -31.37
CA ARG A 144 1.24 -8.34 -32.48
C ARG A 144 1.33 -9.81 -32.87
N ALA A 145 1.26 -10.72 -31.90
CA ALA A 145 1.29 -12.15 -32.17
C ALA A 145 0.01 -12.65 -32.86
N ARG A 146 -1.13 -12.01 -32.63
CA ARG A 146 -2.42 -12.35 -33.30
C ARG A 146 -2.58 -11.76 -34.70
N SER A 147 -1.79 -10.75 -35.06
CA SER A 147 -1.85 -10.10 -36.37
C SER A 147 -0.94 -10.76 -37.43
N HIS A 148 -0.20 -11.81 -37.05
CA HIS A 148 0.61 -12.65 -37.93
C HIS A 148 0.03 -14.06 -37.95
#